data_AF-A0A519LCP3-F1
#
_entry.id   AF-A0A519LCP3-F1
#
_cell.length_a   1.000
_cell.length_b   1.000
_cell.length_c   1.000
_cell.angle_alpha   90.00
_cell.angle_beta   90.00
_cell.angle_gamma   90.00
#
_symmetry.space_group_name_H-M   'P 1'
#
loop_
_entity.id
_entity.type
_entity.pdbx_description
1 polymer ?
#
loop_
_entity_poly.entity_id
_entity_poly.type
_entity_poly.pdbx_seq_one_letter_code
_entity_poly.pdbx_strand_id
1 'polypeptide(L)'
;MIRRSLLSGLFGLALLFIAAPTFAQEAPEGPVRVALATDLGTIIVETDPRAPLTSANFLRYVDQRRLDGLTFYRGMELGPDAGLVQGGAIDRAPSV
;
A
#
# COMPACT_ATOMS: atom_id res chain seq x y z
N MET A 1 50.84 30.51 18.23
CA MET A 1 49.98 30.73 17.04
C MET A 1 49.48 29.37 16.53
N ILE A 2 48.33 28.91 17.02
CA ILE A 2 47.78 27.56 16.74
C ILE A 2 46.70 27.71 15.65
N ARG A 3 46.93 27.09 14.49
CA ARG A 3 46.08 27.19 13.28
C ARG A 3 44.88 26.24 13.39
N ARG A 4 43.66 26.80 13.41
CA ARG A 4 42.36 26.13 13.66
C ARG A 4 41.61 25.82 12.35
N SER A 5 42.25 25.22 11.37
CA SER A 5 41.66 25.16 10.01
C SER A 5 41.91 23.84 9.30
N LEU A 6 41.46 22.71 9.88
CA LEU A 6 41.56 21.39 9.23
C LEU A 6 40.36 20.45 9.51
N LEU A 7 39.21 20.94 9.98
CA LEU A 7 38.02 20.11 10.23
C LEU A 7 36.79 20.40 9.36
N SER A 8 36.93 21.19 8.29
CA SER A 8 35.80 21.57 7.44
C SER A 8 35.62 20.70 6.18
N GLY A 9 36.56 19.79 5.88
CA GLY A 9 36.59 19.05 4.61
C GLY A 9 35.75 17.78 4.58
N LEU A 10 35.47 17.15 5.72
CA LEU A 10 34.81 15.83 5.77
C LEU A 10 33.27 15.90 5.82
N PHE A 11 32.68 17.08 6.02
CA PHE A 11 31.23 17.23 6.12
C PHE A 11 30.55 17.45 4.76
N GLY A 12 31.32 17.91 3.75
CA GLY A 12 30.76 18.18 2.41
C GLY A 12 30.54 16.94 1.55
N LEU A 13 31.25 15.84 1.80
CA LEU A 13 31.19 14.64 0.95
C LEU A 13 30.05 13.68 1.32
N ALA A 14 29.45 13.81 2.51
CA ALA A 14 28.34 12.97 2.95
C ALA A 14 26.97 13.42 2.38
N LEU A 15 26.88 14.63 1.82
CA LEU A 15 25.64 15.19 1.27
C LEU A 15 25.32 14.72 -0.16
N LEU A 16 26.24 14.04 -0.86
CA LEU A 16 26.01 13.63 -2.25
C LEU A 16 25.29 12.28 -2.43
N PHE A 17 25.02 11.56 -1.34
CA PHE A 17 24.45 10.20 -1.39
C PHE A 17 22.94 10.10 -1.11
N ILE A 18 22.23 11.23 -0.94
CA ILE A 18 20.78 11.22 -0.62
C ILE A 18 19.89 11.23 -1.88
N ALA A 19 20.47 11.29 -3.08
CA ALA A 19 19.71 11.21 -4.34
C ALA A 19 19.49 9.74 -4.77
N ALA A 20 18.84 8.94 -3.93
CA ALA A 20 18.27 7.69 -4.41
C ALA A 20 17.11 8.02 -5.38
N PRO A 21 17.04 7.40 -6.57
CA PRO A 21 15.88 7.58 -7.44
C PRO A 21 14.65 7.09 -6.67
N THR A 22 13.68 7.96 -6.48
CA THR A 22 12.36 7.52 -6.05
C THR A 22 11.85 6.65 -7.21
N PHE A 23 11.71 5.34 -6.99
CA PHE A 23 11.02 4.50 -7.96
C PHE A 23 9.56 4.96 -7.96
N ALA A 24 9.22 5.83 -8.90
CA ALA A 24 7.84 6.11 -9.23
C ALA A 24 7.22 4.78 -9.68
N GLN A 25 6.39 4.19 -8.82
CA GLN A 25 5.59 3.05 -9.22
C GLN A 25 4.64 3.55 -10.29
N GLU A 26 4.85 3.12 -11.52
CA GLU A 26 3.96 3.41 -12.64
C GLU A 26 2.58 2.91 -12.28
N ALA A 27 1.66 3.84 -12.04
CA ALA A 27 0.29 3.48 -11.74
C ALA A 27 -0.30 2.83 -13.00
N PRO A 28 -1.10 1.76 -12.86
CA PRO A 28 -1.70 1.11 -14.02
C PRO A 28 -2.43 2.12 -14.91
N GLU A 29 -2.21 2.04 -16.22
CA GLU A 29 -2.88 2.88 -17.21
C GLU A 29 -4.35 2.45 -17.38
N GLY A 30 -5.18 2.82 -16.40
CA GLY A 30 -6.64 2.65 -16.45
C GLY A 30 -7.24 1.75 -15.37
N PRO A 31 -8.58 1.62 -15.37
CA PRO A 31 -9.28 0.79 -14.40
C PRO A 31 -8.89 -0.69 -14.51
N VAL A 32 -8.48 -1.28 -13.40
CA VAL A 32 -8.18 -2.70 -13.25
C VAL A 32 -9.31 -3.37 -12.49
N ARG A 33 -9.80 -4.51 -13.00
CA ARG A 33 -10.82 -5.32 -12.34
C ARG A 33 -10.17 -6.47 -11.58
N VAL A 34 -10.53 -6.61 -10.30
CA VAL A 34 -10.06 -7.66 -9.40
C VAL A 34 -11.25 -8.47 -8.93
N ALA A 35 -11.15 -9.79 -9.02
CA ALA A 35 -12.13 -10.72 -8.48
C ALA A 35 -11.76 -11.08 -7.04
N LEU A 36 -12.58 -10.69 -6.08
CA LEU A 36 -12.51 -11.15 -4.70
C LEU A 36 -13.39 -12.41 -4.58
N ALA A 37 -12.75 -13.57 -4.65
CA ALA A 37 -13.42 -14.85 -4.42
C ALA A 37 -13.67 -15.03 -2.92
N THR A 38 -14.94 -15.16 -2.53
CA THR A 38 -15.35 -15.41 -1.14
C THR A 38 -16.25 -16.64 -1.09
N ASP A 39 -16.42 -17.21 0.10
CA ASP A 39 -17.31 -18.37 0.32
C ASP A 39 -18.79 -18.05 0.01
N LEU A 40 -19.17 -16.77 0.00
CA LEU A 40 -20.52 -16.29 -0.29
C LEU A 40 -20.70 -15.84 -1.74
N GLY A 41 -19.66 -15.99 -2.57
CA GLY A 41 -19.68 -15.59 -3.97
C GLY A 41 -18.54 -14.63 -4.34
N THR A 42 -18.49 -14.24 -5.60
CA THR A 42 -17.44 -13.37 -6.13
C THR A 42 -17.88 -11.91 -6.10
N ILE A 43 -17.06 -11.04 -5.54
CA ILE A 43 -17.22 -9.58 -5.62
C ILE A 43 -16.23 -9.06 -6.65
N ILE A 44 -16.71 -8.29 -7.64
CA ILE A 44 -15.83 -7.64 -8.61
C ILE A 44 -15.56 -6.21 -8.16
N VAL A 45 -14.28 -5.89 -7.94
CA VAL A 45 -13.80 -4.56 -7.59
C VAL A 45 -13.10 -3.96 -8.79
N GLU A 46 -13.48 -2.75 -9.20
CA GLU A 46 -12.79 -1.99 -10.24
C GLU A 46 -12.08 -0.79 -9.62
N THR A 47 -10.80 -0.60 -9.96
CA THR A 47 -10.04 0.55 -9.44
C THR A 47 -10.44 1.84 -10.13
N ASP A 48 -10.60 2.92 -9.35
CA ASP A 48 -10.92 4.23 -9.88
C ASP A 48 -9.63 5.02 -10.21
N PRO A 49 -9.47 5.54 -11.45
CA PRO A 49 -8.31 6.33 -11.84
C PRO A 49 -8.20 7.66 -11.08
N ARG A 50 -9.29 8.15 -10.45
CA ARG A 50 -9.27 9.34 -9.59
C ARG A 50 -8.52 9.12 -8.28
N ALA A 51 -8.26 7.87 -7.87
CA ALA A 51 -7.58 7.51 -6.64
C ALA A 51 -6.29 6.68 -6.89
N PRO A 52 -5.32 7.19 -7.67
CA PRO A 52 -4.22 6.38 -8.20
C PRO A 52 -3.33 5.76 -7.12
N LEU A 53 -3.06 6.48 -6.03
CA LEU A 53 -2.23 5.98 -4.93
C LEU A 53 -2.92 4.85 -4.15
N THR A 54 -4.22 4.99 -3.89
CA THR A 54 -5.02 3.96 -3.22
C THR A 54 -5.15 2.72 -4.09
N SER A 55 -5.44 2.91 -5.38
CA SER A 55 -5.53 1.84 -6.37
C SER A 55 -4.20 1.08 -6.50
N ALA A 56 -3.08 1.78 -6.62
CA ALA A 56 -1.76 1.15 -6.68
C ALA A 56 -1.43 0.34 -5.41
N ASN A 57 -1.77 0.87 -4.23
CA ASN A 57 -1.57 0.13 -2.96
C ASN A 57 -2.45 -1.13 -2.87
N PHE A 58 -3.73 -1.02 -3.28
CA PHE A 58 -4.65 -2.15 -3.34
C PHE A 58 -4.12 -3.24 -4.29
N LEU A 59 -3.74 -2.88 -5.51
CA LEU A 59 -3.22 -3.83 -6.50
C LEU A 59 -1.93 -4.49 -6.02
N ARG A 60 -1.05 -3.75 -5.36
CA ARG A 60 0.14 -4.35 -4.72
C ARG A 60 -0.22 -5.43 -3.70
N TYR A 61 -1.29 -5.27 -2.93
CA TYR A 61 -1.74 -6.30 -1.97
C TYR A 61 -2.31 -7.53 -2.70
N VAL A 62 -3.01 -7.31 -3.81
CA VAL A 62 -3.52 -8.37 -4.69
C VAL A 62 -2.36 -9.17 -5.29
N ASP A 63 -1.37 -8.49 -5.87
CA ASP A 63 -0.19 -9.13 -6.48
C ASP A 63 0.62 -9.93 -5.46
N GLN A 64 0.73 -9.40 -4.24
CA GLN A 64 1.41 -10.06 -3.12
C GLN A 64 0.55 -11.15 -2.45
N ARG A 65 -0.68 -11.39 -2.93
CA ARG A 65 -1.65 -12.34 -2.36
C ARG A 65 -1.92 -12.12 -0.87
N ARG A 66 -1.78 -10.88 -0.40
CA ARG A 66 -1.94 -10.52 1.02
C ARG A 66 -3.39 -10.52 1.49
N LEU A 67 -4.33 -10.65 0.56
CA LEU A 67 -5.76 -10.72 0.83
C LEU A 67 -6.29 -12.17 0.91
N ASP A 68 -5.47 -13.15 0.54
CA ASP A 68 -5.86 -14.56 0.56
C ASP A 68 -6.09 -15.05 2.00
N GLY A 69 -7.18 -15.79 2.21
CA GLY A 69 -7.54 -16.35 3.51
C GLY A 69 -7.96 -15.33 4.57
N LEU A 70 -8.07 -14.05 4.22
CA LEU A 70 -8.55 -13.02 5.14
C LEU A 70 -10.08 -13.08 5.30
N THR A 71 -10.54 -12.70 6.49
CA THR A 71 -11.97 -12.61 6.81
C THR A 71 -12.44 -11.16 6.86
N PHE A 72 -13.70 -10.92 6.52
CA PHE A 72 -14.38 -9.68 6.91
C PHE A 72 -14.63 -9.72 8.42
N TYR A 73 -13.79 -9.02 9.19
CA TYR A 73 -13.80 -9.10 10.65
C TYR A 73 -14.82 -8.17 11.32
N ARG A 74 -15.42 -7.23 10.58
CA ARG A 74 -16.48 -6.37 11.10
C ARG A 74 -17.58 -6.17 10.07
N GLY A 75 -18.82 -6.32 10.53
CA GLY A 75 -20.04 -5.97 9.80
C GLY A 75 -20.87 -4.96 10.61
N MET A 76 -21.60 -4.10 9.92
CA MET A 76 -22.50 -3.13 10.54
C MET A 76 -23.73 -2.93 9.67
N GLU A 77 -24.91 -3.07 10.27
CA GLU A 77 -26.18 -2.75 9.62
C GLU A 77 -26.44 -1.24 9.74
N LEU A 78 -26.80 -0.61 8.62
CA LEU A 78 -27.12 0.82 8.54
C LEU A 78 -28.61 1.06 8.25
N GLY A 79 -29.35 0.01 7.91
CA GLY A 79 -30.79 0.03 7.62
C GLY A 79 -31.23 -1.30 7.01
N PRO A 80 -32.52 -1.43 6.63
CA PRO A 80 -33.07 -2.68 6.09
C PRO A 80 -32.30 -3.20 4.87
N ASP A 81 -31.83 -2.29 4.01
CA ASP A 81 -31.19 -2.61 2.73
C ASP A 81 -29.76 -2.06 2.64
N ALA A 82 -29.15 -1.68 3.76
CA ALA A 82 -27.85 -1.05 3.78
C ALA A 82 -26.98 -1.58 4.91
N GLY A 83 -25.72 -1.83 4.60
CA GLY A 83 -24.72 -2.24 5.57
C GLY A 83 -23.32 -1.98 5.06
N LEU A 84 -22.37 -2.18 5.96
CA LEU A 84 -20.95 -2.06 5.68
C LEU A 84 -20.23 -3.29 6.22
N VAL A 85 -19.35 -3.85 5.41
CA VAL A 85 -18.39 -4.89 5.80
C VAL A 85 -16.98 -4.32 5.72
N GLN A 86 -16.13 -4.71 6.66
CA GLN A 86 -14.74 -4.30 6.74
C GLN A 86 -13.85 -5.54 6.81
N GLY A 87 -12.81 -5.52 5.98
CA GLY A 87 -11.78 -6.55 5.91
C GLY A 87 -10.42 -5.94 5.55
N GLY A 88 -9.50 -6.77 5.08
CA GLY A 88 -8.15 -6.37 4.69
C GLY A 88 -7.08 -6.84 5.68
N ALA A 89 -5.82 -6.77 5.26
CA ALA A 89 -4.72 -7.34 6.02
C ALA A 89 -4.51 -6.59 7.33
N ILE A 90 -4.75 -7.28 8.43
CA ILE A 90 -4.38 -6.86 9.78
C ILE A 90 -2.91 -7.25 10.00
N ASP A 91 -2.15 -6.41 10.69
CA ASP A 91 -0.75 -6.71 11.05
C ASP A 91 -0.72 -7.78 12.16
N ARG A 92 -1.06 -9.00 11.76
CA ARG A 92 -0.94 -10.20 12.57
C ARG A 92 -0.10 -11.16 11.75
N ALA A 93 1.14 -11.37 12.20
CA ALA A 93 1.95 -12.45 11.68
C ALA A 93 1.13 -13.76 11.69
N PRO A 94 1.16 -14.57 10.61
CA PRO A 94 0.41 -15.81 10.59
C PRO A 94 0.91 -16.71 11.71
N SER A 95 0.02 -17.08 12.63
CA SER A 95 0.25 -18.23 13.51
C SER A 95 0.08 -19.47 12.64
N VAL A 96 1.23 -20.02 12.21
CA VAL A 96 1.38 -21.37 11.65
C VAL A 96 0.84 -22.40 12.64
#